data_AF-F3FBM8-F1
#
_entry.id   AF-F3FBM8-F1
#
_cell.length_a   1.000
_cell.length_b   1.000
_cell.length_c   1.000
_cell.angle_alpha   90.00
_cell.angle_beta   90.00
_cell.angle_gamma   90.00
#
_symmetry.space_group_name_H-M   'P 1'
#
loop_
_entity.id
_entity.type
_entity.pdbx_description
1 polymer ?
#
loop_
_entity_poly.entity_id
_entity_poly.type
_entity_poly.pdbx_seq_one_letter_code
_entity_poly.pdbx_strand_id
1 'polypeptide(L)'
;NKPEPGTAFLIESFGFKRGMPVDADLVFDVRCLPNPYWKPELRDHSGLEQPVIDYLSVQPDVEEMFQDIFAYLNKWLPRFAASNRSYVTIAIGCTGGHHRSVYLTERLGQVLQQSLKNVQVRHRDLS
;
A
#
# COMPACT_ATOMS: atom_id res chain seq x y z
N ASN A 1 -11.61 31.02 11.01
CA ASN A 1 -10.63 30.36 10.14
C ASN A 1 -10.19 29.03 10.76
N LYS A 2 -11.07 28.02 10.77
CA LYS A 2 -10.58 26.65 10.94
C LYS A 2 -9.97 26.25 9.59
N PRO A 3 -8.75 25.70 9.53
CA PRO A 3 -8.29 25.14 8.27
C PRO A 3 -9.29 24.05 7.87
N GLU A 4 -9.84 24.15 6.66
CA GLU A 4 -10.56 23.03 6.04
C GLU A 4 -9.66 21.79 6.18
N PRO A 5 -10.11 20.70 6.84
CA PRO A 5 -9.30 19.51 6.90
C PRO A 5 -9.18 18.98 5.47
N GLY A 6 -8.02 19.19 4.86
CA GLY A 6 -7.70 18.60 3.57
C GLY A 6 -7.90 17.09 3.64
N THR A 7 -8.29 16.48 2.52
CA THR A 7 -8.55 15.04 2.39
C THR A 7 -7.48 14.20 3.08
N ALA A 8 -7.92 13.28 3.95
CA ALA A 8 -7.06 12.27 4.55
C ALA A 8 -6.93 11.07 3.61
N PHE A 9 -5.71 10.67 3.29
CA PHE A 9 -5.41 9.51 2.49
C PHE A 9 -4.91 8.39 3.39
N LEU A 10 -5.64 7.28 3.44
CA LEU A 10 -5.20 6.08 4.12
C LEU A 10 -4.67 5.10 3.07
N ILE A 11 -3.42 4.68 3.20
CA ILE A 11 -2.87 3.58 2.43
C ILE A 11 -2.74 2.39 3.37
N GLU A 12 -3.38 1.29 3.04
CA GLU A 12 -3.38 0.12 3.89
C GLU A 12 -3.01 -1.16 3.17
N SER A 13 -2.31 -2.04 3.87
CA SER A 13 -2.05 -3.39 3.38
C SER A 13 -3.05 -4.37 3.99
N PHE A 14 -3.49 -5.33 3.19
CA PHE A 14 -4.35 -6.40 3.66
C PHE A 14 -4.09 -7.75 2.97
N GLY A 15 -4.67 -8.80 3.53
CA GLY A 15 -4.69 -10.16 3.02
C GLY A 15 -6.09 -10.56 2.54
N PHE A 16 -6.20 -10.97 1.28
CA PHE A 16 -7.46 -11.46 0.69
C PHE A 16 -8.06 -12.63 1.47
N LYS A 17 -7.24 -13.46 2.13
CA LYS A 17 -7.72 -14.56 2.98
C LYS A 17 -8.61 -14.09 4.15
N ARG A 18 -8.51 -12.82 4.54
CA ARG A 18 -9.28 -12.18 5.62
C ARG A 18 -10.35 -11.22 5.10
N GLY A 19 -10.64 -11.23 3.79
CA GLY A 19 -11.59 -10.32 3.14
C GLY A 19 -10.99 -8.96 2.79
N MET A 20 -11.66 -8.22 1.90
CA MET A 20 -11.25 -6.85 1.53
C MET A 20 -11.71 -5.85 2.60
N PRO A 21 -10.97 -4.74 2.84
CA PRO A 21 -11.48 -3.65 3.67
C PRO A 21 -12.77 -3.09 3.08
N VAL A 22 -13.80 -2.93 3.91
CA VAL A 22 -15.13 -2.46 3.47
C VAL A 22 -15.15 -0.97 3.13
N ASP A 23 -14.16 -0.25 3.64
CA ASP A 23 -13.95 1.19 3.51
C ASP A 23 -12.95 1.57 2.41
N ALA A 24 -12.47 0.60 1.61
CA ALA A 24 -11.54 0.86 0.51
C ALA A 24 -12.23 1.53 -0.69
N ASP A 25 -11.70 2.68 -1.12
CA ASP A 25 -12.09 3.34 -2.38
C ASP A 25 -11.36 2.76 -3.58
N LEU A 26 -10.09 2.39 -3.40
CA LEU A 26 -9.24 1.77 -4.41
C LEU A 26 -8.63 0.49 -3.86
N VAL A 27 -8.65 -0.59 -4.65
CA VAL A 27 -8.04 -1.88 -4.29
C VAL A 27 -7.08 -2.31 -5.38
N PHE A 28 -5.83 -2.58 -5.01
CA PHE A 28 -4.81 -3.12 -5.91
C PHE A 28 -4.42 -4.53 -5.47
N ASP A 29 -4.59 -5.50 -6.36
CA ASP A 29 -4.17 -6.89 -6.14
C ASP A 29 -2.73 -7.10 -6.62
N VAL A 30 -1.85 -7.46 -5.68
CA VAL A 30 -0.42 -7.68 -5.94
C VAL A 30 -0.02 -9.15 -5.79
N ARG A 31 -0.99 -10.07 -5.86
CA ARG A 31 -0.74 -11.52 -5.74
C ARG A 31 0.06 -12.10 -6.89
N CYS A 32 0.13 -11.43 -8.04
CA CYS A 32 0.94 -11.84 -9.19
C CYS A 32 2.46 -11.70 -8.96
N LEU A 33 2.89 -10.91 -7.98
CA LEU A 33 4.32 -10.64 -7.73
C LEU A 33 5.05 -11.83 -7.09
N PRO A 34 6.39 -11.91 -7.24
CA PRO A 34 7.24 -12.93 -6.60
C PRO A 34 6.92 -13.10 -5.12
N ASN A 35 6.67 -14.33 -4.69
CA ASN A 35 6.12 -14.61 -3.37
C ASN A 35 7.22 -15.01 -2.36
N PRO A 36 7.52 -14.17 -1.33
CA PRO A 36 8.56 -14.48 -0.33
C PRO A 36 8.26 -15.73 0.48
N TYR A 37 6.98 -16.11 0.61
CA TYR A 37 6.55 -17.29 1.37
C TYR A 37 7.21 -18.61 0.94
N TRP A 38 7.64 -18.72 -0.32
CA TRP A 38 8.32 -19.92 -0.81
C TRP A 38 9.74 -20.09 -0.29
N LYS A 39 10.32 -19.03 0.29
CA LYS A 39 11.62 -19.04 0.96
C LYS A 39 11.40 -19.23 2.46
N PRO A 40 11.74 -20.39 3.03
CA PRO A 40 11.52 -20.68 4.46
C PRO A 40 12.06 -19.57 5.38
N GLU A 41 13.24 -19.04 5.05
CA GLU A 41 13.91 -17.97 5.79
C GLU A 41 13.19 -16.63 5.76
N LEU A 42 12.21 -16.42 4.86
CA LEU A 42 11.43 -15.17 4.76
C LEU A 42 10.01 -15.30 5.30
N ARG A 43 9.56 -16.51 5.67
CA ARG A 43 8.14 -16.76 6.01
C ARG A 43 7.66 -15.98 7.20
N ASP A 44 8.50 -15.88 8.23
CA ASP A 44 8.16 -15.27 9.51
C ASP A 44 8.48 -13.76 9.56
N HIS A 45 9.16 -13.25 8.54
CA HIS A 45 9.44 -11.82 8.39
C HIS A 45 8.30 -11.11 7.67
N SER A 46 7.93 -9.93 8.14
CA SER A 46 6.96 -9.06 7.48
C SER A 46 7.60 -8.22 6.38
N GLY A 47 6.77 -7.58 5.53
CA GLY A 47 7.22 -6.60 4.54
C GLY A 47 7.86 -5.33 5.11
N LEU A 48 7.88 -5.18 6.45
CA LEU A 48 8.60 -4.12 7.16
C LEU A 48 10.05 -4.49 7.45
N GLU A 49 10.40 -5.77 7.36
CA GLU A 49 11.68 -6.28 7.83
C GLU A 49 12.68 -6.45 6.69
N GLN A 50 13.95 -6.16 6.99
CA GLN A 50 15.03 -6.09 6.01
C GLN A 50 15.14 -7.33 5.10
N PRO A 51 15.00 -8.58 5.59
CA PRO A 51 15.11 -9.76 4.72
C PRO A 51 14.07 -9.79 3.59
N VAL A 52 12.85 -9.30 3.86
CA VAL A 52 11.77 -9.25 2.87
C VAL A 52 11.93 -8.03 1.95
N ILE A 53 12.39 -6.90 2.51
CA ILE A 53 12.74 -5.70 1.73
C ILE A 53 13.83 -6.02 0.72
N ASP A 54 14.93 -6.65 1.14
CA ASP A 54 16.04 -7.04 0.27
C ASP A 54 15.56 -8.00 -0.83
N TYR A 55 14.71 -8.97 -0.48
CA TYR A 55 14.18 -9.90 -1.46
C TYR A 55 13.27 -9.23 -2.50
N LEU A 56 12.38 -8.32 -2.09
CA LEU A 56 11.40 -7.68 -2.97
C LEU A 56 12.01 -6.52 -3.78
N SER A 57 12.98 -5.79 -3.23
CA SER A 57 13.59 -4.60 -3.87
C SER A 57 14.42 -4.94 -5.11
N VAL A 58 14.94 -6.17 -5.21
CA VAL A 58 15.72 -6.64 -6.37
C VAL A 58 14.85 -7.23 -7.48
N GLN A 59 13.53 -7.32 -7.31
CA GLN A 59 12.63 -7.92 -8.29
C GLN A 59 12.13 -6.85 -9.29
N PRO A 60 12.42 -6.98 -10.60
CA PRO A 60 11.95 -6.01 -11.59
C PRO A 60 10.43 -5.84 -11.60
N ASP A 61 9.67 -6.94 -11.59
CA ASP A 61 8.20 -6.92 -11.60
C ASP A 61 7.60 -6.17 -10.40
N VAL A 62 8.28 -6.21 -9.25
CA VAL A 62 7.84 -5.49 -8.04
C VAL A 62 8.03 -3.99 -8.22
N GLU A 63 9.15 -3.58 -8.83
CA GLU A 63 9.41 -2.18 -9.15
C GLU A 63 8.45 -1.66 -10.22
N GLU A 64 8.20 -2.43 -11.28
CA GLU A 64 7.24 -2.05 -12.34
C GLU A 64 5.82 -1.85 -11.75
N MET A 65 5.34 -2.81 -10.95
CA MET A 65 4.04 -2.69 -10.28
C MET A 65 3.99 -1.47 -9.34
N PHE A 66 5.06 -1.21 -8.60
CA PHE A 66 5.15 -0.04 -7.73
C PHE A 66 5.03 1.26 -8.54
N GLN A 67 5.77 1.38 -9.64
CA GLN A 67 5.75 2.57 -10.50
C GLN A 67 4.38 2.79 -11.14
N ASP A 68 3.73 1.73 -11.61
CA ASP A 68 2.39 1.82 -12.20
C ASP A 68 1.34 2.29 -11.19
N ILE A 69 1.33 1.69 -9.98
CA ILE A 69 0.40 2.09 -8.92
C ILE A 69 0.70 3.53 -8.47
N PHE A 70 1.98 3.87 -8.28
CA PHE A 70 2.38 5.23 -7.89
C PHE A 70 1.96 6.26 -8.94
N ALA A 71 2.23 6.01 -10.21
CA ALA A 71 1.86 6.92 -11.30
C ALA A 71 0.35 7.14 -11.37
N TYR A 72 -0.44 6.07 -11.18
CA TYR A 72 -1.89 6.17 -11.07
C TYR A 72 -2.29 7.04 -9.88
N LEU A 73 -1.84 6.71 -8.67
CA LEU A 73 -2.22 7.41 -7.44
C LEU A 73 -1.80 8.89 -7.48
N ASN A 74 -0.57 9.17 -7.90
CA ASN A 74 -0.05 10.53 -8.01
C ASN A 74 -0.89 11.40 -8.98
N LYS A 75 -1.41 10.80 -10.05
CA LYS A 75 -2.28 11.49 -11.02
C LYS A 75 -3.70 11.73 -10.49
N TRP A 76 -4.27 10.76 -9.78
CA TRP A 76 -5.70 10.73 -9.46
C TRP A 76 -6.04 11.20 -8.04
N LEU A 77 -5.21 10.93 -7.04
CA LEU A 77 -5.49 11.32 -5.65
C LEU A 77 -5.75 12.82 -5.45
N PRO A 78 -5.05 13.76 -6.13
CA PRO A 78 -5.39 15.18 -6.07
C PRO A 78 -6.81 15.49 -6.59
N ARG A 79 -7.30 14.72 -7.58
CA ARG A 79 -8.64 14.88 -8.15
C ARG A 79 -9.71 14.28 -7.23
N PHE A 80 -9.40 13.15 -6.56
CA PHE A 80 -10.25 12.64 -5.48
C PHE A 80 -10.42 13.69 -4.38
N ALA A 81 -9.33 14.36 -3.96
CA ALA A 81 -9.39 15.42 -2.97
C ALA A 81 -10.22 16.63 -3.42
N ALA A 82 -10.15 17.00 -4.69
CA ALA A 82 -10.94 18.11 -5.25
C ALA A 82 -12.47 17.86 -5.22
N SER A 83 -12.92 16.62 -5.01
CA SER A 83 -14.33 16.26 -4.95
C SER A 83 -14.99 16.43 -3.57
N ASN A 84 -14.40 17.21 -2.65
CA ASN A 84 -14.83 17.38 -1.25
C ASN A 84 -14.90 16.06 -0.45
N ARG A 85 -14.09 15.06 -0.80
CA ARG A 85 -13.96 13.84 0.01
C ARG A 85 -13.12 14.07 1.25
N SER A 86 -13.65 13.71 2.40
CA SER A 86 -12.92 13.78 3.68
C SER A 86 -11.86 12.69 3.81
N TYR A 87 -12.12 11.51 3.26
CA TYR A 87 -11.23 10.34 3.32
C TYR A 87 -11.13 9.68 1.94
N VAL A 88 -9.95 9.17 1.63
CA VAL A 88 -9.70 8.27 0.50
C VAL A 88 -8.86 7.10 1.00
N THR A 89 -9.39 5.89 0.90
CA THR A 89 -8.70 4.67 1.35
C THR A 89 -8.21 3.86 0.16
N ILE A 90 -6.91 3.59 0.16
CA ILE A 90 -6.19 2.82 -0.85
C ILE A 90 -5.72 1.51 -0.21
N ALA A 91 -6.27 0.39 -0.64
CA ALA A 91 -5.95 -0.92 -0.11
C ALA A 91 -5.06 -1.73 -1.07
N ILE A 92 -3.90 -2.17 -0.59
CA ILE A 92 -2.99 -3.06 -1.31
C ILE A 92 -3.14 -4.48 -0.77
N GLY A 93 -3.53 -5.42 -1.63
CA GLY A 93 -3.91 -6.78 -1.25
C GLY A 93 -2.91 -7.83 -1.72
N CYS A 94 -2.41 -8.66 -0.80
CA CYS A 94 -1.79 -9.94 -1.16
C CYS A 94 -2.59 -11.10 -0.53
N THR A 95 -2.13 -12.35 -0.63
CA THR A 95 -2.89 -13.47 -0.04
C THR A 95 -2.98 -13.37 1.48
N GLY A 96 -1.84 -13.17 2.13
CA GLY A 96 -1.69 -13.28 3.59
C GLY A 96 -1.73 -11.98 4.38
N GLY A 97 -1.52 -10.83 3.71
CA GLY A 97 -1.45 -9.52 4.34
C GLY A 97 -0.15 -9.22 5.08
N HIS A 98 0.92 -10.01 4.83
CA HIS A 98 2.14 -9.99 5.65
C HIS A 98 3.40 -9.51 4.91
N HIS A 99 3.57 -9.87 3.63
CA HIS A 99 4.80 -9.61 2.86
C HIS A 99 4.65 -8.52 1.79
N ARG A 100 4.17 -8.91 0.60
CA ARG A 100 4.13 -8.07 -0.62
C ARG A 100 3.29 -6.81 -0.45
N SER A 101 2.09 -6.95 0.11
CA SER A 101 1.21 -5.80 0.30
C SER A 101 1.77 -4.82 1.33
N VAL A 102 2.34 -5.32 2.43
CA VAL A 102 2.99 -4.49 3.47
C VAL A 102 4.13 -3.67 2.84
N TYR A 103 5.05 -4.34 2.14
CA TYR A 103 6.19 -3.70 1.49
C TYR A 103 5.76 -2.59 0.50
N LEU A 104 4.81 -2.88 -0.38
CA LEU A 104 4.33 -1.87 -1.34
C LEU A 104 3.56 -0.73 -0.67
N THR A 105 2.77 -1.03 0.36
CA THR A 105 2.06 -0.02 1.15
C THR A 105 3.02 0.98 1.81
N GLU A 106 4.11 0.50 2.42
CA GLU A 106 5.15 1.37 3.01
C GLU A 106 5.80 2.25 1.95
N ARG A 107 6.25 1.65 0.84
CA ARG A 107 6.90 2.40 -0.25
C ARG A 107 5.98 3.47 -0.83
N LEU A 108 4.72 3.13 -1.10
CA LEU A 108 3.72 4.06 -1.63
C LEU A 108 3.44 5.19 -0.63
N GLY A 109 3.31 4.87 0.66
CA GLY A 109 3.14 5.86 1.72
C GLY A 109 4.29 6.86 1.78
N GLN A 110 5.53 6.37 1.75
CA GLN A 110 6.72 7.21 1.79
C GLN A 110 6.78 8.21 0.62
N VAL A 111 6.52 7.76 -0.61
CA VAL A 111 6.59 8.65 -1.78
C VAL A 111 5.39 9.59 -1.89
N LEU A 112 4.18 9.14 -1.53
CA LEU A 112 2.97 9.96 -1.61
C LEU A 112 2.94 11.06 -0.54
N GLN A 113 3.60 10.88 0.60
CA GLN A 113 3.79 11.95 1.60
C GLN A 113 4.56 13.16 1.04
N GLN A 114 5.31 13.00 -0.05
CA GLN A 114 6.03 14.11 -0.68
C GLN A 114 5.10 15.03 -1.50
N SER A 115 3.99 14.50 -2.01
CA SER A 115 3.04 15.25 -2.86
C SER A 115 1.68 15.50 -2.18
N LEU A 116 1.33 14.74 -1.13
CA LEU A 116 0.07 14.83 -0.40
C LEU A 116 0.32 15.13 1.09
N LYS A 117 -0.51 16.00 1.67
CA LYS A 117 -0.28 16.54 3.03
C LYS A 117 -0.71 15.63 4.17
N ASN A 118 -1.66 14.71 3.96
CA ASN A 118 -2.30 13.94 5.03
C ASN A 118 -2.38 12.47 4.61
N VAL A 119 -1.23 11.81 4.54
CA VAL A 119 -1.11 10.39 4.20
C VAL A 119 -0.82 9.59 5.46
N GLN A 120 -1.60 8.55 5.69
CA GLN A 120 -1.42 7.60 6.79
C GLN A 120 -1.20 6.21 6.21
N VAL A 121 -0.37 5.42 6.90
CA VAL A 121 -0.09 4.03 6.54
C VAL A 121 -0.63 3.10 7.62
N ARG A 122 -1.31 2.02 7.22
CA ARG A 122 -1.86 1.01 8.12
C ARG A 122 -1.60 -0.40 7.60
N HIS A 123 -1.28 -1.33 8.48
CA HIS A 123 -1.19 -2.76 8.14
C HIS A 123 -2.25 -3.55 8.88
N ARG A 124 -3.35 -3.86 8.20
CA ARG A 124 -4.53 -4.48 8.82
C ARG A 124 -4.24 -5.84 9.45
N ASP A 125 -3.32 -6.60 8.86
CA ASP A 125 -3.07 -8.00 9.23
C ASP A 125 -1.70 -8.19 9.93
N LEU A 126 -1.01 -7.11 10.31
CA LEU A 126 0.24 -7.14 11.10
C LEU A 126 0.03 -6.78 12.59
N SER A 127 -1.21 -6.52 13.00
CA SER A 127 -1.59 -6.23 14.39
C SER A 127 -1.50 -7.46 15.31
#